data_AF-A0A6B4JHE6-F1
#
_entry.id   AF-A0A6B4JHE6-F1
#
_cell.length_a   1.000
_cell.length_b   1.000
_cell.length_c   1.000
_cell.angle_alpha   90.00
_cell.angle_beta   90.00
_cell.angle_gamma   90.00
#
_symmetry.space_group_name_H-M   'P 1'
#
loop_
_entity.id
_entity.type
_entity.pdbx_description
1 polymer ?
#
loop_
_entity_poly.entity_id
_entity_poly.type
_entity_poly.pdbx_seq_one_letter_code
_entity_poly.pdbx_strand_id
1 'polypeptide(L)'
;MLNKTMCLLSLSLLFTTSTVNTKPTFVAEQSIEKINLKEMVQTNSEYVDLDLIPANMHLLKANLDVIMDVGRPQQYRLRKALKQIEEEYDYCIIDNPPDINISVINALVSSNDVLIPKLVRI
;
A
#
# COMPACT_ATOMS: atom_id res chain seq x y z
N MET A 1 21.15 -13.63 -7.25
CA MET A 1 19.71 -13.53 -6.96
C MET A 1 19.39 -12.06 -7.04
N LEU A 2 18.65 -11.61 -8.05
CA LEU A 2 18.27 -10.19 -8.13
C LEU A 2 17.24 -9.94 -7.03
N ASN A 3 17.63 -9.20 -5.98
CA ASN A 3 16.65 -8.54 -5.12
C ASN A 3 15.77 -7.69 -6.03
N LYS A 4 14.45 -7.78 -5.87
CA LYS A 4 13.56 -6.89 -6.60
C LYS A 4 13.76 -5.49 -6.06
N THR A 5 14.04 -4.54 -6.95
CA THR A 5 14.42 -3.20 -6.55
C THR A 5 13.24 -2.44 -5.90
N MET A 6 12.00 -2.70 -6.33
CA MET A 6 10.89 -1.79 -6.03
C MET A 6 9.52 -2.45 -5.84
N CYS A 7 8.80 -1.94 -4.83
CA CYS A 7 7.41 -2.21 -4.48
C CYS A 7 6.57 -0.95 -4.72
N LEU A 8 5.39 -1.07 -5.34
CA LEU A 8 4.39 0.00 -5.38
C LEU A 8 3.16 -0.43 -4.59
N LEU A 9 2.85 0.27 -3.50
CA LEU A 9 1.64 0.10 -2.72
C LEU A 9 0.65 1.20 -3.08
N SER A 10 -0.47 0.84 -3.69
CA SER A 10 -1.54 1.82 -3.93
C SER A 10 -2.54 1.84 -2.76
N LEU A 11 -2.86 3.04 -2.30
CA LEU A 11 -3.90 3.33 -1.31
C LEU A 11 -5.14 4.00 -1.94
N SER A 12 -5.20 4.08 -3.27
CA SER A 12 -6.29 4.70 -4.02
C SER A 12 -7.08 3.68 -4.81
N LEU A 13 -8.40 3.59 -4.59
CA LEU A 13 -9.30 2.75 -5.39
C LEU A 13 -9.50 3.29 -6.83
N LEU A 14 -9.15 4.55 -7.07
CA LEU A 14 -9.25 5.20 -8.38
C LEU A 14 -8.07 4.83 -9.29
N PHE A 15 -6.96 4.36 -8.73
CA PHE A 15 -5.94 3.66 -9.48
C PHE A 15 -6.42 2.23 -9.71
N THR A 16 -7.32 2.06 -10.66
CA THR A 16 -7.54 0.75 -11.25
C THR A 16 -6.24 0.35 -11.94
N THR A 17 -5.66 -0.75 -11.50
CA THR A 17 -4.55 -1.45 -12.14
C THR A 17 -5.03 -2.06 -13.48
N SER A 18 -5.64 -1.23 -14.33
CA SER A 18 -6.19 -1.59 -15.64
C SER A 18 -5.09 -2.07 -16.60
N THR A 19 -3.82 -1.90 -16.22
CA THR A 19 -2.61 -2.37 -16.91
C THR A 19 -2.05 -3.67 -16.35
N VAL A 20 -2.54 -4.19 -15.21
CA VAL A 20 -2.02 -5.41 -14.61
C VAL A 20 -3.17 -6.40 -14.54
N ASN A 21 -3.00 -7.57 -15.15
CA ASN A 21 -4.00 -8.64 -15.15
C ASN A 21 -4.10 -9.25 -13.74
N THR A 22 -4.72 -8.50 -12.83
CA THR A 22 -4.72 -8.81 -11.41
C THR A 22 -5.69 -9.95 -11.14
N LYS A 23 -5.19 -11.08 -10.63
CA LYS A 23 -6.07 -12.06 -9.98
C LYS A 23 -6.75 -11.36 -8.81
N PRO A 24 -8.07 -11.52 -8.61
CA PRO A 24 -8.72 -11.00 -7.41
C PRO A 24 -8.12 -11.73 -6.22
N THR A 25 -7.19 -11.09 -5.51
CA THR A 25 -6.65 -11.62 -4.28
C THR A 25 -7.77 -11.61 -3.24
N PHE A 26 -8.45 -12.74 -3.11
CA PHE A 26 -9.39 -13.02 -2.02
C PHE A 26 -8.57 -13.17 -0.74
N VAL A 27 -8.33 -12.06 -0.05
CA VAL A 27 -7.83 -12.10 1.33
C VAL A 27 -9.00 -11.74 2.22
N ALA A 28 -9.46 -12.73 2.98
CA ALA A 28 -10.56 -12.62 3.93
C ALA A 28 -10.42 -11.37 4.81
N GLU A 29 -11.56 -10.74 5.10
CA GLU A 29 -11.83 -9.66 6.06
C GLU A 29 -10.78 -9.47 7.18
N GLN A 30 -9.65 -8.85 6.85
CA GLN A 30 -8.56 -8.69 7.80
C GLN A 30 -8.21 -7.21 7.95
N SER A 31 -8.16 -6.76 9.20
CA SER A 31 -7.66 -5.43 9.56
C SER A 31 -6.24 -5.25 9.00
N ILE A 32 -5.83 -4.01 8.68
CA ILE A 32 -4.52 -3.69 8.06
C ILE A 32 -3.32 -4.42 8.69
N GLU A 33 -3.32 -4.65 10.00
CA GLU A 33 -2.23 -5.37 10.68
C GLU A 33 -2.17 -6.88 10.43
N LYS A 34 -3.30 -7.49 10.06
CA LYS A 34 -3.43 -8.93 9.84
C LYS A 34 -3.32 -9.30 8.37
N ILE A 35 -3.38 -8.31 7.48
CA ILE A 35 -3.18 -8.53 6.05
C ILE A 35 -1.80 -9.14 5.84
N ASN A 36 -1.77 -10.32 5.21
CA ASN A 36 -0.54 -10.90 4.71
C ASN A 36 -0.13 -10.17 3.43
N LEU A 37 0.78 -9.19 3.54
CA LEU A 37 1.19 -8.40 2.38
C LEU A 37 1.85 -9.27 1.30
N LYS A 38 2.55 -10.35 1.67
CA LYS A 38 3.21 -11.24 0.72
C LYS A 38 2.23 -11.93 -0.23
N GLU A 39 1.02 -12.22 0.24
CA GLU A 39 -0.04 -12.81 -0.59
C GLU A 39 -0.70 -11.79 -1.52
N MET A 40 -0.58 -10.50 -1.20
CA MET A 40 -1.13 -9.41 -2.01
C MET A 40 -0.16 -8.90 -3.07
N VAL A 41 1.14 -9.22 -2.93
CA VAL A 41 2.16 -8.88 -3.92
C VAL A 41 1.82 -9.54 -5.25
N GLN A 42 1.73 -8.72 -6.29
CA GLN A 42 1.54 -9.14 -7.66
C GLN A 42 2.78 -8.83 -8.47
N THR A 43 3.41 -9.86 -9.02
CA THR A 43 4.55 -9.69 -9.92
C THR A 43 4.06 -9.27 -11.30
N ASN A 44 4.59 -8.16 -11.80
CA ASN A 44 4.25 -7.66 -13.11
C ASN A 44 5.11 -8.35 -14.18
N SER A 45 4.48 -8.93 -15.20
CA SER A 45 5.20 -9.54 -16.32
C SER A 45 5.83 -8.50 -17.27
N GLU A 46 5.31 -7.28 -17.29
CA GLU A 46 5.82 -6.18 -18.12
C GLU A 46 6.98 -5.43 -17.47
N TYR A 47 7.07 -5.45 -16.13
CA TYR A 47 8.09 -4.75 -15.37
C TYR A 47 8.76 -5.72 -14.39
N VAL A 48 9.88 -6.32 -14.81
CA VAL A 48 10.59 -7.38 -14.08
C VAL A 48 11.04 -6.94 -12.68
N ASP A 49 11.37 -5.67 -12.50
CA ASP A 49 11.92 -5.11 -11.25
C ASP A 49 10.88 -4.35 -10.41
N LEU A 50 9.58 -4.49 -10.73
CA LEU A 50 8.49 -3.81 -10.05
C LEU A 50 7.38 -4.79 -9.65
N ASP A 51 7.15 -4.88 -8.34
CA ASP A 51 6.00 -5.55 -7.77
C ASP A 51 4.93 -4.56 -7.32
N LEU A 52 3.69 -5.00 -7.38
CA LEU A 52 2.52 -4.17 -7.09
C LEU A 52 1.67 -4.77 -5.97
N ILE A 53 1.28 -3.92 -5.02
CA ILE A 53 0.27 -4.22 -4.00
C ILE A 53 -0.95 -3.33 -4.31
N PRO A 54 -1.98 -3.87 -5.00
CA PRO A 54 -3.10 -3.07 -5.44
C PRO A 54 -4.04 -2.69 -4.29
N ALA A 55 -4.65 -1.52 -4.41
CA ALA A 55 -5.81 -1.17 -3.61
C ALA A 55 -7.02 -2.00 -4.06
N ASN A 56 -7.85 -2.42 -3.11
CA ASN A 56 -9.13 -3.07 -3.40
C ASN A 56 -10.17 -2.64 -2.35
N MET A 57 -11.44 -3.04 -2.54
CA MET A 57 -12.53 -2.66 -1.63
C MET A 57 -12.28 -3.02 -0.16
N HIS A 58 -11.40 -3.99 0.14
CA HIS A 58 -11.01 -4.32 1.52
C HIS A 58 -10.20 -3.22 2.19
N LEU A 59 -9.52 -2.36 1.44
CA LEU A 59 -8.82 -1.19 1.99
C LEU A 59 -9.77 -0.24 2.70
N LEU A 60 -10.97 0.00 2.14
CA LEU A 60 -12.00 0.85 2.77
C LEU A 60 -12.43 0.26 4.12
N LYS A 61 -12.67 -1.06 4.15
CA LYS A 61 -13.04 -1.77 5.38
C LYS A 61 -11.93 -1.72 6.41
N ALA A 62 -10.69 -1.97 6.00
CA ALA A 62 -9.54 -1.95 6.88
C ALA A 62 -9.27 -0.53 7.45
N ASN A 63 -9.49 0.52 6.66
CA ASN A 63 -9.42 1.90 7.14
C ASN A 63 -10.48 2.20 8.21
N LEU A 64 -11.72 1.76 8.00
CA LEU A 64 -12.78 1.89 9.01
C LEU A 64 -12.41 1.14 10.30
N ASP A 65 -11.90 -0.09 10.19
CA ASP A 65 -11.49 -0.88 11.36
C ASP A 65 -10.36 -0.18 12.14
N VAL A 66 -9.41 0.47 11.46
CA VAL A 66 -8.36 1.26 12.10
C VAL A 66 -8.94 2.47 12.84
N ILE A 67 -9.89 3.20 12.23
CA ILE A 67 -10.53 4.37 12.83
C ILE A 67 -11.33 3.97 14.08
N MET A 68 -12.01 2.83 14.04
CA MET A 68 -12.83 2.33 15.14
C MET A 68 -12.00 1.76 16.30
N ASP A 69 -10.78 1.27 16.04
CA ASP A 69 -9.88 0.77 17.08
C ASP A 69 -9.15 1.93 17.79
N VAL A 70 -9.85 2.52 18.76
CA VAL A 70 -9.34 3.60 19.63
C VAL A 70 -8.39 3.11 20.74
N GLY A 71 -8.28 1.79 20.92
CA GLY A 71 -7.47 1.19 22.00
C GLY A 71 -5.98 1.08 21.68
N ARG A 72 -5.58 1.41 20.45
CA ARG A 72 -4.20 1.29 19.95
C ARG A 72 -3.86 2.46 19.02
N PRO A 73 -2.58 2.84 18.89
CA PRO A 73 -2.16 3.88 17.95
C PRO A 73 -2.56 3.58 16.51
N GLN A 74 -3.37 4.45 15.91
CA GLN A 74 -3.95 4.26 14.57
C GLN A 74 -2.97 4.62 13.45
N GLN A 75 -1.98 5.45 13.74
CA GLN A 75 -1.01 5.99 12.78
C GLN A 75 0.13 5.03 12.41
N TYR A 76 0.35 3.96 13.18
CA TYR A 76 1.45 3.01 12.97
C TYR A 76 1.02 1.69 12.30
N ARG A 77 -0.25 1.58 11.88
CA ARG A 77 -0.85 0.33 11.41
C ARG A 77 -0.23 -0.14 10.11
N LEU A 78 -0.08 0.78 9.15
CA LEU A 78 0.56 0.46 7.88
C LEU A 78 2.04 0.13 8.07
N ARG A 79 2.77 0.90 8.89
CA ARG A 79 4.18 0.65 9.18
C ARG A 79 4.40 -0.75 9.72
N LYS A 80 3.51 -1.21 10.61
CA LYS A 80 3.57 -2.58 11.16
C LYS A 80 3.31 -3.64 10.08
N ALA A 81 2.37 -3.39 9.16
CA ALA A 81 2.09 -4.30 8.05
C ALA A 81 3.30 -4.41 7.10
N LEU A 82 3.90 -3.28 6.71
CA LEU A 82 5.02 -3.19 5.78
C LEU A 82 6.28 -3.93 6.25
N LYS A 83 6.47 -4.10 7.57
CA LYS A 83 7.57 -4.92 8.12
C LYS A 83 7.62 -6.36 7.57
N GLN A 84 6.49 -6.89 7.08
CA GLN A 84 6.45 -8.23 6.50
C GLN A 84 7.32 -8.36 5.24
N ILE A 85 7.50 -7.26 4.50
CA ILE A 85 8.18 -7.22 3.20
C ILE A 85 9.40 -6.29 3.19
N GLU A 86 9.80 -5.74 4.35
CA GLU A 86 10.87 -4.76 4.47
C GLU A 86 12.22 -5.28 3.98
N GLU A 87 12.50 -6.58 4.16
CA GLU A 87 13.76 -7.21 3.71
C GLU A 87 13.73 -7.68 2.24
N GLU A 88 12.58 -7.56 1.56
CA GLU A 88 12.39 -8.08 0.19
C GLU A 88 12.60 -7.01 -0.90
N TYR A 89 12.55 -5.73 -0.55
CA TYR A 89 12.63 -4.61 -1.49
C TYR A 89 13.57 -3.52 -1.00
N ASP A 90 14.37 -2.97 -1.92
CA ASP A 90 15.22 -1.81 -1.61
C ASP A 90 14.39 -0.53 -1.46
N TYR A 91 13.29 -0.42 -2.23
CA TYR A 91 12.36 0.71 -2.19
C TYR A 91 10.91 0.24 -2.16
N CYS A 92 10.07 0.93 -1.38
CA CYS A 92 8.63 0.84 -1.56
C CYS A 92 8.00 2.24 -1.69
N ILE A 93 7.29 2.45 -2.81
CA ILE A 93 6.54 3.65 -3.12
C ILE A 93 5.11 3.48 -2.61
N ILE A 94 4.62 4.44 -1.84
CA ILE A 94 3.24 4.47 -1.36
C ILE A 94 2.47 5.53 -2.15
N ASP A 95 1.57 5.09 -3.02
CA ASP A 95 0.68 5.94 -3.80
C ASP A 95 -0.58 6.26 -2.99
N ASN A 96 -0.76 7.53 -2.63
CA ASN A 96 -1.84 7.98 -1.75
C ASN A 96 -3.03 8.54 -2.53
N PRO A 97 -4.27 8.37 -2.04
CA PRO A 97 -5.42 9.10 -2.58
C PRO A 97 -5.27 10.61 -2.32
N PRO A 98 -5.96 11.47 -3.10
CA PRO A 98 -5.89 12.93 -2.93
C PRO A 98 -6.49 13.41 -1.60
N ASP A 99 -7.40 12.63 -1.01
CA ASP A 99 -8.07 12.97 0.24
C ASP A 99 -7.21 12.61 1.45
N ILE A 100 -6.95 13.60 2.32
CA ILE A 100 -6.22 13.39 3.57
C ILE A 100 -7.11 12.62 4.55
N ASN A 101 -6.80 11.33 4.75
CA ASN A 101 -7.48 10.46 5.69
C ASN A 101 -6.48 9.63 6.52
N ILE A 102 -6.97 8.67 7.31
CA ILE A 102 -6.13 7.84 8.18
C ILE A 102 -5.06 7.05 7.40
N SER A 103 -5.33 6.67 6.15
CA SER A 103 -4.35 5.99 5.28
C SER A 103 -3.21 6.91 4.91
N VAL A 104 -3.50 8.18 4.60
CA VAL A 104 -2.46 9.19 4.30
C VAL A 104 -1.57 9.44 5.52
N ILE A 105 -2.15 9.54 6.71
CA ILE A 105 -1.39 9.65 7.96
C ILE A 105 -0.50 8.42 8.16
N ASN A 106 -1.05 7.22 7.95
CA ASN A 106 -0.31 5.98 8.04
C ASN A 106 0.83 5.90 7.01
N ALA A 107 0.62 6.35 5.78
CA ALA A 107 1.65 6.43 4.75
C ALA A 107 2.78 7.35 5.19
N LEU A 108 2.47 8.58 5.61
CA LEU A 108 3.47 9.55 6.09
C LEU A 108 4.30 9.02 7.26
N VAL A 109 3.68 8.32 8.20
CA VAL A 109 4.37 7.71 9.35
C VAL A 109 5.20 6.49 8.97
N SER A 110 4.88 5.85 7.85
CA SER A 110 5.59 4.67 7.35
C SER A 110 6.74 5.03 6.40
N SER A 111 6.68 6.19 5.76
CA SER A 111 7.65 6.65 4.76
C SER A 111 8.94 7.19 5.39
N ASN A 112 10.08 6.87 4.78
CA ASN A 112 11.37 7.50 5.07
C ASN A 112 11.47 8.89 4.42
N ASP A 113 11.03 9.00 3.17
CA ASP A 113 11.02 10.22 2.37
C ASP A 113 9.63 10.46 1.78
N VAL A 114 9.27 11.74 1.58
CA VAL A 114 7.95 12.13 1.04
C VAL A 114 8.15 13.01 -0.18
N LEU A 115 7.59 12.57 -1.31
CA LEU A 115 7.56 13.33 -2.56
C LEU A 115 6.21 14.05 -2.69
N ILE A 116 6.23 15.39 -2.76
CA ILE A 116 5.03 16.23 -2.90
C ILE A 116 5.04 16.89 -4.28
N PRO A 117 4.31 16.36 -5.27
CA PRO A 117 4.22 16.97 -6.58
C PRO A 117 3.34 18.23 -6.52
N LYS A 118 3.74 19.29 -7.21
CA LYS A 118 2.96 20.53 -7.34
C LYS A 118 2.65 20.79 -8.81
N LEU A 119 1.39 21.14 -9.10
CA LEU A 119 1.00 21.62 -10.42
C LEU A 119 1.67 22.96 -10.70
N VAL A 120 2.43 23.03 -11.80
CA VAL A 120 2.97 24.27 -12.35
C VAL A 120 2.13 24.66 -13.56
N ARG A 121 1.66 25.92 -13.61
CA ARG A 121 1.02 26.48 -14.80
C ARG A 121 2.10 27.19 -15.63
N ILE A 122 2.19 26.83 -16.90
CA ILE A 122 3.03 27.47 -17.92
C ILE A 122 2.23 28.52 -18.67
#